data_AF-A0A2V2EW43-F1
#
_entry.id   AF-A0A2V2EW43-F1
#
_cell.length_a   1.000
_cell.length_b   1.000
_cell.length_c   1.000
_cell.angle_alpha   90.00
_cell.angle_beta   90.00
_cell.angle_gamma   90.00
#
_symmetry.space_group_name_H-M   'P 1'
#
loop_
_entity.id
_entity.type
_entity.pdbx_description
1 polymer ?
#
loop_
_entity_poly.entity_id
_entity_poly.type
_entity_poly.pdbx_seq_one_letter_code
_entity_poly.pdbx_strand_id
1 'polypeptide(L)'
;MNTNIPYKIYLSEDEMPRTWYNVKAHMKGGHEPFMNLATGKPCTKDDLCGVFCEECVDQELNDKDELIEIPEEIRNFYKMYRPSPLVRAYCLEKLLDTPAEIYYKFEGNNTSGSHKLNSAAAQAYYAKKQGLTSVTTETGAGQWGTALAMACAYFGLDLDVYMVKVSYEQKPFRREVIRTYGANVIPSPSMTTAAGRKILEEHPGTGGSLGCAISEAVEKATQTPNCRYVLGSVLDHVLLHQSIIGQECKIALDK
;
A
#
# COMPACT_ATOMS: atom_id res chain seq x y z
N MET A 1 -9.01 21.80 -35.00
CA MET A 1 -10.03 22.05 -33.98
C MET A 1 -9.31 22.48 -32.72
N ASN A 2 -9.57 23.67 -32.21
CA ASN A 2 -8.92 24.17 -31.00
C ASN A 2 -9.71 23.64 -29.79
N THR A 3 -9.51 22.36 -29.45
CA THR A 3 -10.09 21.78 -28.24
C THR A 3 -9.29 22.29 -27.06
N ASN A 4 -9.88 23.26 -26.35
CA ASN A 4 -9.27 23.85 -25.16
C ASN A 4 -9.30 22.81 -24.04
N ILE A 5 -8.31 21.91 -24.00
CA ILE A 5 -8.21 20.85 -22.99
C ILE A 5 -7.99 21.52 -21.62
N PRO A 6 -8.80 21.22 -20.59
CA PRO A 6 -8.63 21.85 -19.30
C PRO A 6 -7.29 21.46 -18.65
N TYR A 7 -6.76 22.33 -17.77
CA TYR A 7 -5.56 22.00 -16.99
C TYR A 7 -5.76 20.74 -16.13
N LYS A 8 -7.00 20.50 -15.65
CA LYS A 8 -7.34 19.36 -14.81
C LYS A 8 -8.59 18.70 -15.35
N ILE A 9 -8.53 17.39 -15.49
CA ILE A 9 -9.67 16.54 -15.83
C ILE A 9 -10.07 15.83 -14.54
N TYR A 10 -11.32 16.06 -14.13
CA TYR A 10 -11.92 15.45 -12.95
C TYR A 10 -12.95 14.40 -13.38
N LEU A 11 -12.94 13.28 -12.67
CA LEU A 11 -13.99 12.27 -12.72
C LEU A 11 -14.88 12.43 -11.49
N SER A 12 -16.18 12.24 -11.68
CA SER A 12 -17.15 12.13 -10.60
C SER A 12 -17.03 10.79 -9.87
N GLU A 13 -17.63 10.69 -8.68
CA GLU A 13 -17.67 9.43 -7.93
C GLU A 13 -18.36 8.29 -8.71
N ASP A 14 -19.34 8.63 -9.56
CA ASP A 14 -20.06 7.66 -10.40
C ASP A 14 -19.20 7.12 -11.56
N GLU A 15 -18.19 7.89 -11.99
CA GLU A 15 -17.20 7.49 -13.00
C GLU A 15 -16.05 6.66 -12.38
N MET A 16 -16.00 6.49 -11.04
CA MET A 16 -14.96 5.70 -10.38
C MET A 16 -15.10 4.21 -10.76
N PRO A 17 -14.00 3.54 -11.17
CA PRO A 17 -14.05 2.12 -11.49
C PRO A 17 -14.55 1.26 -10.33
N ARG A 18 -15.30 0.20 -10.67
CA ARG A 18 -15.90 -0.74 -9.71
C ARG A 18 -15.10 -2.02 -9.53
N THR A 19 -14.03 -2.19 -10.32
CA THR A 19 -13.17 -3.36 -10.36
C THR A 19 -11.72 -2.93 -10.30
N TRP A 20 -10.86 -3.74 -9.70
CA TRP A 20 -9.44 -3.73 -9.98
C TRP A 20 -9.13 -4.56 -11.23
N TYR A 21 -8.04 -4.22 -11.90
CA TYR A 21 -7.53 -4.90 -13.08
C TYR A 21 -6.28 -5.69 -12.72
N ASN A 22 -6.35 -7.00 -12.93
CA ASN A 22 -5.28 -7.95 -12.66
C ASN A 22 -4.44 -8.19 -13.90
N VAL A 23 -3.23 -7.63 -13.93
CA VAL A 23 -2.32 -7.81 -15.08
C VAL A 23 -1.85 -9.26 -15.24
N LYS A 24 -1.88 -10.08 -14.17
CA LYS A 24 -1.40 -11.46 -14.21
C LYS A 24 -2.23 -12.36 -15.12
N ALA A 25 -3.53 -12.07 -15.25
CA ALA A 25 -4.41 -12.76 -16.20
C ALA A 25 -3.90 -12.70 -17.66
N HIS A 26 -3.02 -11.74 -17.97
CA HIS A 26 -2.44 -11.52 -19.30
C HIS A 26 -0.94 -11.84 -19.40
N MET A 27 -0.29 -12.28 -18.32
CA MET A 27 1.14 -12.57 -18.31
C MET A 27 1.46 -13.88 -19.03
N LYS A 28 2.02 -13.78 -20.23
CA LYS A 28 2.50 -14.94 -20.99
C LYS A 28 3.69 -15.59 -20.27
N GLY A 29 3.56 -16.86 -19.92
CA GLY A 29 4.59 -17.61 -19.18
C GLY A 29 4.37 -17.69 -17.67
N GLY A 30 3.32 -17.06 -17.16
CA GLY A 30 2.99 -17.05 -15.73
C GLY A 30 3.92 -16.17 -14.90
N HIS A 31 3.70 -16.20 -13.58
CA HIS A 31 4.57 -15.55 -12.59
C HIS A 31 5.33 -16.63 -11.82
N GLU A 32 6.62 -16.42 -11.55
CA GLU A 32 7.38 -17.37 -10.72
C GLU A 32 6.76 -17.44 -9.32
N PRO A 33 6.60 -18.65 -8.74
CA PRO A 33 5.99 -18.78 -7.43
C PRO A 33 6.92 -18.26 -6.34
N PHE A 34 6.33 -17.78 -5.24
CA PHE A 34 7.09 -17.60 -4.00
C PHE A 34 7.67 -18.93 -3.56
N MET A 35 8.94 -18.95 -3.19
CA MET A 35 9.61 -20.17 -2.74
C MET A 35 9.70 -20.19 -1.22
N ASN A 36 9.24 -21.29 -0.62
CA ASN A 36 9.44 -21.56 0.78
C ASN A 36 10.91 -21.98 0.99
N LEU A 37 11.69 -21.12 1.64
CA LEU A 37 13.14 -21.33 1.82
C LEU A 37 13.48 -22.56 2.66
N ALA A 38 12.59 -23.00 3.56
CA ALA A 38 12.83 -24.17 4.40
C ALA A 38 12.64 -25.47 3.63
N THR A 39 11.69 -25.51 2.68
CA THR A 39 11.35 -26.73 1.93
C THR A 39 11.93 -26.73 0.51
N GLY A 40 12.34 -25.58 0.00
CA GLY A 40 12.76 -25.40 -1.39
C GLY A 40 11.63 -25.57 -2.41
N LYS A 41 10.37 -25.56 -1.98
CA LYS A 41 9.17 -25.73 -2.83
C LYS A 41 8.38 -24.43 -2.92
N PRO A 42 7.50 -24.27 -3.93
CA PRO A 42 6.54 -23.18 -3.95
C PRO A 42 5.75 -23.07 -2.64
N CYS A 43 5.59 -21.84 -2.14
CA CYS A 43 4.75 -21.55 -0.99
C CYS A 43 3.30 -21.97 -1.26
N THR A 44 2.70 -22.63 -0.28
CA THR A 44 1.27 -22.92 -0.24
C THR A 44 0.48 -21.70 0.27
N LYS A 45 -0.86 -21.71 0.11
CA LYS A 45 -1.73 -20.71 0.73
C LYS A 45 -1.51 -20.65 2.25
N ASP A 46 -1.38 -21.80 2.91
CA ASP A 46 -1.17 -21.87 4.36
C ASP A 46 0.16 -21.22 4.79
N ASP A 47 1.23 -21.41 4.01
CA ASP A 47 2.52 -20.75 4.26
C ASP A 47 2.38 -19.22 4.28
N LEU A 48 1.60 -18.67 3.34
CA LEU A 48 1.41 -17.22 3.19
C LEU A 48 0.41 -16.66 4.22
N CYS A 49 -0.66 -17.40 4.53
CA CYS A 49 -1.68 -17.02 5.50
C CYS A 49 -1.16 -16.94 6.95
N GLY A 50 0.01 -17.52 7.22
CA GLY A 50 0.74 -17.33 8.47
C GLY A 50 1.22 -15.88 8.67
N VAL A 51 1.39 -15.12 7.59
CA VAL A 51 1.91 -13.75 7.60
C VAL A 51 0.87 -12.74 7.14
N PHE A 52 0.17 -13.03 6.04
CA PHE A 52 -0.74 -12.10 5.37
C PHE A 52 -2.21 -12.44 5.64
N CYS A 53 -3.10 -11.48 5.34
CA CYS A 53 -4.55 -11.69 5.39
C CYS A 53 -4.99 -12.65 4.29
N GLU A 54 -5.99 -13.49 4.57
CA GLU A 54 -6.37 -14.59 3.69
C GLU A 54 -6.80 -14.12 2.30
N GLU A 55 -7.63 -13.09 2.21
CA GLU A 55 -8.08 -12.59 0.91
C GLU A 55 -6.95 -11.94 0.10
N CYS A 56 -5.98 -11.30 0.76
CA CYS A 56 -4.80 -10.79 0.07
C CYS A 56 -3.97 -11.94 -0.51
N VAL A 57 -3.88 -13.08 0.19
CA VAL A 57 -3.22 -14.29 -0.33
C VAL A 57 -3.99 -14.87 -1.51
N ASP A 58 -5.33 -14.93 -1.44
CA ASP A 58 -6.15 -15.41 -2.54
C ASP A 58 -5.98 -14.53 -3.79
N GLN A 59 -5.92 -13.21 -3.62
CA GLN A 59 -5.62 -12.27 -4.71
C GLN A 59 -4.19 -12.41 -5.23
N GLU A 60 -3.22 -12.63 -4.33
CA GLU A 60 -1.82 -12.87 -4.70
C GLU A 60 -1.68 -14.12 -5.56
N LEU A 61 -2.45 -15.17 -5.28
CA LEU A 61 -2.41 -16.43 -6.03
C LEU A 61 -3.35 -16.45 -7.24
N ASN A 62 -4.16 -15.41 -7.45
CA ASN A 62 -5.08 -15.33 -8.58
C ASN A 62 -4.36 -14.86 -9.86
N ASP A 63 -4.15 -15.79 -10.77
CA ASP A 63 -3.57 -15.57 -12.09
C ASP A 63 -4.58 -15.66 -13.24
N LYS A 64 -5.89 -15.76 -12.94
CA LYS A 64 -6.93 -16.07 -13.94
C LYS A 64 -7.91 -14.93 -14.14
N ASP A 65 -8.40 -14.36 -13.05
CA ASP A 65 -9.45 -13.35 -13.13
C ASP A 65 -8.84 -12.01 -13.52
N GLU A 66 -9.29 -11.47 -14.65
CA GLU A 66 -8.84 -10.17 -15.18
C GLU A 66 -9.40 -8.99 -14.37
N LEU A 67 -10.66 -9.09 -13.96
CA LEU A 67 -11.36 -8.05 -13.21
C LEU A 67 -11.78 -8.60 -11.86
N ILE A 68 -11.35 -7.93 -10.79
CA ILE A 68 -11.70 -8.28 -9.41
C ILE A 68 -12.56 -7.16 -8.86
N GLU A 69 -13.76 -7.47 -8.40
CA GLU A 69 -14.69 -6.47 -7.87
C GLU A 69 -14.09 -5.75 -6.65
N ILE A 70 -14.29 -4.43 -6.58
CA ILE A 70 -13.92 -3.62 -5.42
C ILE A 70 -15.11 -3.64 -4.45
N PRO A 71 -14.96 -4.23 -3.24
CA PRO A 71 -15.96 -4.19 -2.18
C PRO A 71 -16.53 -2.79 -1.95
N GLU A 72 -17.82 -2.71 -1.65
CA GLU A 72 -18.51 -1.43 -1.46
C GLU A 72 -17.88 -0.60 -0.33
N GLU A 73 -17.46 -1.25 0.75
CA GLU A 73 -16.82 -0.62 1.89
C GLU A 73 -15.49 0.05 1.51
N ILE A 74 -14.72 -0.58 0.61
CA ILE A 74 -13.48 0.00 0.07
C ILE A 74 -13.82 1.18 -0.86
N ARG A 75 -14.83 1.04 -1.72
CA ARG A 75 -15.29 2.15 -2.59
C ARG A 75 -15.77 3.34 -1.76
N ASN A 76 -16.48 3.10 -0.65
CA ASN A 76 -16.92 4.14 0.26
C ASN A 76 -15.73 4.84 0.94
N PHE A 77 -14.69 4.10 1.29
CA PHE A 77 -13.44 4.69 1.77
C PHE A 77 -12.74 5.54 0.68
N TYR A 78 -12.70 5.04 -0.56
CA TYR A 78 -12.10 5.74 -1.69
C TYR A 78 -12.74 7.10 -1.98
N LYS A 79 -14.06 7.26 -1.79
CA LYS A 79 -14.76 8.55 -2.01
C LYS A 79 -14.15 9.73 -1.24
N MET A 80 -13.44 9.48 -0.14
CA MET A 80 -12.76 10.55 0.61
C MET A 80 -11.62 11.22 -0.16
N TYR A 81 -11.08 10.57 -1.21
CA TYR A 81 -9.90 11.08 -1.92
C TYR A 81 -9.78 10.69 -3.41
N ARG A 82 -10.67 9.81 -3.91
CA ARG A 82 -10.76 9.38 -5.31
C ARG A 82 -12.09 9.85 -5.92
N PRO A 83 -12.16 10.03 -7.25
CA PRO A 83 -11.06 9.91 -8.22
C PRO A 83 -9.98 11.00 -8.09
N SER A 84 -8.73 10.66 -8.38
CA SER A 84 -7.66 11.66 -8.41
C SER A 84 -7.66 12.41 -9.75
N PRO A 85 -7.24 13.70 -9.82
CA PRO A 85 -7.28 14.42 -11.09
C PRO A 85 -6.17 13.97 -12.04
N LEU A 86 -6.45 13.96 -13.34
CA LEU A 86 -5.44 13.93 -14.39
C LEU A 86 -5.11 15.38 -14.78
N VAL A 87 -3.84 15.78 -14.69
CA VAL A 87 -3.44 17.17 -14.85
C VAL A 87 -2.52 17.31 -16.06
N ARG A 88 -2.81 18.27 -16.95
CA ARG A 88 -1.96 18.63 -18.07
C ARG A 88 -0.94 19.69 -17.67
N ALA A 89 0.33 19.46 -18.01
CA ALA A 89 1.47 20.26 -17.57
C ALA A 89 1.87 21.32 -18.61
N TYR A 90 0.94 22.18 -19.04
CA TYR A 90 1.19 23.22 -20.06
C TYR A 90 2.43 24.10 -19.80
N CYS A 91 2.70 24.45 -18.54
CA CYS A 91 3.89 25.24 -18.20
C CYS A 91 5.19 24.46 -18.45
N LEU A 92 5.18 23.14 -18.21
CA LEU A 92 6.32 22.27 -18.49
C LEU A 92 6.46 22.05 -20.00
N GLU A 93 5.36 21.83 -20.71
CA GLU A 93 5.33 21.73 -22.19
C GLU A 93 5.98 22.97 -22.82
N LYS A 94 5.56 24.17 -22.39
CA LYS A 94 6.12 25.45 -22.84
C LYS A 94 7.60 25.62 -22.49
N LEU A 95 8.01 25.23 -21.28
CA LEU A 95 9.41 25.34 -20.85
C LEU A 95 10.32 24.42 -21.68
N LEU A 96 9.83 23.25 -22.06
CA LEU A 96 10.56 22.27 -22.85
C LEU A 96 10.50 22.51 -24.36
N ASP A 97 9.67 23.46 -24.83
CA ASP A 97 9.36 23.71 -26.24
C ASP A 97 9.05 22.40 -27.00
N THR A 98 8.21 21.56 -26.39
CA THR A 98 7.87 20.24 -26.92
C THR A 98 6.49 20.22 -27.56
N PRO A 99 6.31 19.52 -28.69
CA PRO A 99 4.97 19.25 -29.24
C PRO A 99 4.25 18.14 -28.46
N ALA A 100 4.92 17.45 -27.54
CA ALA A 100 4.32 16.38 -26.73
C ALA A 100 3.36 16.95 -25.68
N GLU A 101 2.22 16.28 -25.49
CA GLU A 101 1.32 16.57 -24.39
C GLU A 101 1.79 15.84 -23.14
N ILE A 102 1.94 16.55 -22.02
CA ILE A 102 2.45 15.99 -20.77
C ILE A 102 1.33 15.97 -19.74
N TYR A 103 0.90 14.78 -19.36
CA TYR A 103 -0.09 14.55 -18.31
C TYR A 103 0.54 13.87 -17.11
N TYR A 104 0.04 14.20 -15.91
CA TYR A 104 0.34 13.45 -14.69
C TYR A 104 -0.93 13.15 -13.89
N LYS A 105 -1.05 11.90 -13.45
CA LYS A 105 -2.13 11.44 -12.57
C LYS A 105 -1.76 11.76 -11.12
N PHE A 106 -2.46 12.72 -10.50
CA PHE A 106 -2.03 13.31 -9.25
C PHE A 106 -2.53 12.53 -8.01
N GLU A 107 -1.81 11.48 -7.64
CA GLU A 107 -2.09 10.64 -6.45
C GLU A 107 -1.70 11.28 -5.11
N GLY A 108 -1.24 12.53 -5.13
CA GLY A 108 -0.85 13.28 -3.93
C GLY A 108 -2.03 13.89 -3.15
N ASN A 109 -3.25 13.82 -3.68
CA ASN A 109 -4.44 14.51 -3.14
C ASN A 109 -5.10 13.79 -1.95
N ASN A 110 -4.32 13.28 -1.00
CA ASN A 110 -4.82 12.61 0.20
C ASN A 110 -3.86 12.79 1.39
N THR A 111 -4.27 12.40 2.59
CA THR A 111 -3.47 12.60 3.82
C THR A 111 -2.11 11.91 3.80
N SER A 112 -1.98 10.76 3.11
CA SER A 112 -0.68 10.10 2.94
C SER A 112 0.23 10.85 1.95
N GLY A 113 -0.37 11.67 1.08
CA GLY A 113 0.30 12.36 -0.02
C GLY A 113 0.80 11.41 -1.10
N SER A 114 0.18 10.24 -1.27
CA SER A 114 0.63 9.21 -2.21
C SER A 114 -0.46 8.20 -2.57
N HIS A 115 -0.19 7.37 -3.57
CA HIS A 115 -1.03 6.23 -4.00
C HIS A 115 -1.19 5.13 -2.93
N LYS A 116 -0.36 5.13 -1.88
CA LYS A 116 -0.30 4.03 -0.90
C LYS A 116 -1.62 3.78 -0.17
N LEU A 117 -2.46 4.81 -0.06
CA LEU A 117 -3.77 4.71 0.57
C LEU A 117 -4.72 3.73 -0.15
N ASN A 118 -4.53 3.49 -1.45
CA ASN A 118 -5.34 2.54 -2.22
C ASN A 118 -5.22 1.11 -1.68
N SER A 119 -4.00 0.59 -1.63
CA SER A 119 -3.78 -0.77 -1.09
C SER A 119 -3.92 -0.82 0.43
N ALA A 120 -3.65 0.27 1.16
CA ALA A 120 -3.88 0.31 2.60
C ALA A 120 -5.36 0.10 2.94
N ALA A 121 -6.27 0.75 2.19
CA ALA A 121 -7.72 0.59 2.38
C ALA A 121 -8.15 -0.87 2.18
N ALA A 122 -7.68 -1.51 1.10
CA ALA A 122 -8.03 -2.88 0.80
C ALA A 122 -7.51 -3.86 1.86
N GLN A 123 -6.23 -3.78 2.21
CA GLN A 123 -5.65 -4.71 3.18
C GLN A 123 -6.23 -4.51 4.59
N ALA A 124 -6.51 -3.27 5.02
CA ALA A 124 -7.18 -3.01 6.30
C ALA A 124 -8.64 -3.52 6.29
N TYR A 125 -9.37 -3.34 5.18
CA TYR A 125 -10.71 -3.91 5.03
C TYR A 125 -10.70 -5.42 5.14
N TYR A 126 -9.82 -6.12 4.40
CA TYR A 126 -9.76 -7.57 4.41
C TYR A 126 -9.30 -8.11 5.77
N ALA A 127 -8.38 -7.43 6.45
CA ALA A 127 -8.02 -7.75 7.83
C ALA A 127 -9.25 -7.68 8.76
N LYS A 128 -10.03 -6.60 8.67
CA LYS A 128 -11.25 -6.43 9.46
C LYS A 128 -12.31 -7.49 9.12
N LYS A 129 -12.53 -7.76 7.83
CA LYS A 129 -13.48 -8.77 7.33
C LYS A 129 -13.11 -10.18 7.81
N GLN A 130 -11.82 -10.50 7.91
CA GLN A 130 -11.32 -11.76 8.46
C GLN A 130 -11.50 -11.86 9.98
N GLY A 131 -11.87 -10.77 10.67
CA GLY A 131 -12.03 -10.74 12.12
C GLY A 131 -10.73 -10.46 12.88
N LEU A 132 -9.69 -9.97 12.21
CA LEU A 132 -8.46 -9.53 12.87
C LEU A 132 -8.73 -8.30 13.73
N THR A 133 -7.98 -8.17 14.81
CA THR A 133 -8.09 -7.03 15.75
C THR A 133 -6.95 -6.04 15.56
N SER A 134 -5.82 -6.49 15.02
CA SER A 134 -4.65 -5.66 14.83
C SER A 134 -3.86 -6.05 13.58
N VAL A 135 -3.02 -5.14 13.12
CA VAL A 135 -2.05 -5.37 12.05
C VAL A 135 -0.70 -4.77 12.44
N THR A 136 0.36 -5.28 11.83
CA THR A 136 1.69 -4.67 11.90
C THR A 136 2.19 -4.29 10.53
N THR A 137 3.09 -3.31 10.49
CA THR A 137 3.78 -2.94 9.25
C THR A 137 5.12 -2.30 9.52
N GLU A 138 5.94 -2.22 8.49
CA GLU A 138 7.15 -1.42 8.46
C GLU A 138 6.92 -0.03 7.86
N THR A 139 7.81 0.93 8.09
CA THR A 139 7.90 2.11 7.21
C THR A 139 9.29 2.73 7.25
N GLY A 140 9.75 3.22 6.10
CA GLY A 140 10.95 4.07 6.03
C GLY A 140 10.58 5.52 6.32
N ALA A 141 10.33 6.28 5.25
CA ALA A 141 10.07 7.72 5.34
C ALA A 141 8.70 8.09 5.96
N GLY A 142 7.75 7.15 6.06
CA GLY A 142 6.47 7.35 6.75
C GLY A 142 5.22 7.36 5.85
N GLN A 143 5.35 7.39 4.52
CA GLN A 143 4.18 7.43 3.63
C GLN A 143 3.27 6.21 3.79
N TRP A 144 3.86 5.02 3.83
CA TRP A 144 3.13 3.76 3.98
C TRP A 144 2.46 3.66 5.35
N GLY A 145 3.21 3.90 6.43
CA GLY A 145 2.65 3.95 7.78
C GLY A 145 1.52 4.98 7.91
N THR A 146 1.64 6.15 7.26
CA THR A 146 0.56 7.17 7.25
C THR A 146 -0.71 6.64 6.57
N ALA A 147 -0.56 6.01 5.41
CA ALA A 147 -1.68 5.46 4.65
C ALA A 147 -2.39 4.35 5.44
N LEU A 148 -1.63 3.42 6.00
CA LEU A 148 -2.18 2.30 6.75
C LEU A 148 -2.82 2.74 8.06
N ALA A 149 -2.24 3.71 8.78
CA ALA A 149 -2.83 4.24 10.00
C ALA A 149 -4.20 4.87 9.76
N MET A 150 -4.35 5.65 8.69
CA MET A 150 -5.65 6.22 8.31
C MET A 150 -6.68 5.13 7.99
N ALA A 151 -6.29 4.09 7.24
CA ALA A 151 -7.18 2.98 6.90
C ALA A 151 -7.57 2.15 8.15
N CYS A 152 -6.62 1.85 9.03
CA CYS A 152 -6.86 1.12 10.27
C CYS A 152 -7.78 1.89 11.23
N ALA A 153 -7.59 3.21 11.34
CA ALA A 153 -8.48 4.08 12.12
C ALA A 153 -9.92 4.03 11.60
N TYR A 154 -10.11 4.00 10.28
CA TYR A 154 -11.44 3.92 9.67
C TYR A 154 -12.11 2.54 9.88
N PHE A 155 -11.35 1.45 9.75
CA PHE A 155 -11.88 0.07 9.89
C PHE A 155 -11.85 -0.47 11.32
N GLY A 156 -11.35 0.30 12.29
CA GLY A 156 -11.25 -0.07 13.69
C GLY A 156 -10.31 -1.26 13.91
N LEU A 157 -9.06 -1.10 13.49
CA LEU A 157 -7.94 -2.02 13.70
C LEU A 157 -6.82 -1.32 14.46
N ASP A 158 -6.19 -2.01 15.41
CA ASP A 158 -4.96 -1.53 16.04
C ASP A 158 -3.78 -1.68 15.07
N LEU A 159 -2.84 -0.74 15.09
CA LEU A 159 -1.68 -0.74 14.20
C LEU A 159 -0.38 -0.48 14.96
N ASP A 160 0.55 -1.43 14.89
CA ASP A 160 1.97 -1.25 15.26
C ASP A 160 2.80 -0.97 13.99
N VAL A 161 3.41 0.21 13.93
CA VAL A 161 4.30 0.64 12.83
C VAL A 161 5.76 0.60 13.27
N TYR A 162 6.53 -0.31 12.70
CA TYR A 162 7.98 -0.36 12.85
C TYR A 162 8.62 0.63 11.88
N MET A 163 8.99 1.81 12.36
CA MET A 163 9.60 2.86 11.55
C MET A 163 11.12 2.78 11.63
N VAL A 164 11.83 2.82 10.50
CA VAL A 164 13.30 2.81 10.48
C VAL A 164 13.84 3.92 11.38
N LYS A 165 14.68 3.57 12.36
CA LYS A 165 15.07 4.44 13.48
C LYS A 165 15.61 5.81 13.04
N VAL A 166 16.54 5.85 12.08
CA VAL A 166 17.06 7.13 11.57
C VAL A 166 15.96 7.98 10.93
N SER A 167 14.98 7.36 10.26
CA SER A 167 13.83 8.07 9.70
C SER A 167 12.85 8.52 10.79
N TYR A 168 12.65 7.71 11.83
CA TYR A 168 11.83 8.06 12.99
C TYR A 168 12.35 9.33 13.69
N GLU A 169 13.67 9.50 13.77
CA GLU A 169 14.34 10.66 14.36
C GLU A 169 14.29 11.87 13.43
N GLN A 170 14.61 11.69 12.15
CA GLN A 170 14.73 12.79 11.19
C GLN A 170 13.39 13.28 10.62
N LYS A 171 12.33 12.47 10.68
CA LYS A 171 11.01 12.78 10.08
C LYS A 171 9.88 12.73 11.12
N PRO A 172 9.97 13.53 12.20
CA PRO A 172 9.01 13.47 13.31
C PRO A 172 7.58 13.81 12.87
N PHE A 173 7.38 14.69 11.88
CA PHE A 173 6.03 15.03 11.43
C PHE A 173 5.26 13.85 10.85
N ARG A 174 5.92 12.95 10.10
CA ARG A 174 5.26 11.74 9.59
C ARG A 174 4.88 10.80 10.73
N ARG A 175 5.74 10.68 11.73
CA ARG A 175 5.44 9.92 12.96
C ARG A 175 4.22 10.49 13.69
N GLU A 176 4.13 11.81 13.86
CA GLU A 176 2.99 12.41 14.56
C GLU A 176 1.68 12.29 13.79
N VAL A 177 1.71 12.34 12.44
CA VAL A 177 0.51 12.04 11.64
C VAL A 177 0.05 10.60 11.85
N ILE A 178 0.97 9.63 11.86
CA ILE A 178 0.64 8.22 12.12
C ILE A 178 -0.01 8.07 13.51
N ARG A 179 0.56 8.70 14.54
CA ARG A 179 0.02 8.68 15.92
C ARG A 179 -1.33 9.38 16.06
N THR A 180 -1.59 10.42 15.28
CA THR A 180 -2.89 11.12 15.27
C THR A 180 -4.02 10.18 14.85
N TYR A 181 -3.74 9.19 14.00
CA TYR A 181 -4.67 8.12 13.63
C TYR A 181 -4.72 6.96 14.64
N GLY A 182 -4.09 7.09 15.81
CA GLY A 182 -4.14 6.10 16.89
C GLY A 182 -3.13 4.96 16.76
N ALA A 183 -2.29 4.95 15.73
CA ALA A 183 -1.28 3.91 15.55
C ALA A 183 -0.06 4.11 16.48
N ASN A 184 0.49 3.00 16.96
CA ASN A 184 1.75 2.99 17.70
C ASN A 184 2.92 3.01 16.72
N VAL A 185 3.96 3.80 17.01
CA VAL A 185 5.15 3.93 16.15
C VAL A 185 6.41 3.58 16.93
N ILE A 186 7.05 2.50 16.52
CA ILE A 186 8.20 1.89 17.18
C ILE A 186 9.44 2.13 16.32
N PRO A 187 10.52 2.74 16.83
CA PRO A 187 11.77 2.89 16.08
C PRO A 187 12.47 1.53 15.95
N SER A 188 12.68 1.09 14.72
CA SER A 188 13.33 -0.18 14.38
C SER A 188 14.80 0.00 13.97
N PRO A 189 15.76 -0.81 14.47
CA PRO A 189 15.60 -1.93 15.40
C PRO A 189 15.18 -1.51 16.82
N SER A 190 14.27 -2.27 17.43
CA SER A 190 13.73 -2.02 18.77
C SER A 190 14.09 -3.13 19.77
N MET A 191 13.84 -2.90 21.06
CA MET A 191 13.96 -3.95 22.09
C MET A 191 12.70 -4.82 22.21
N THR A 192 11.64 -4.51 21.45
CA THR A 192 10.31 -5.13 21.61
C THR A 192 10.21 -6.54 21.00
N THR A 193 11.14 -6.90 20.11
CA THR A 193 11.19 -8.20 19.40
C THR A 193 12.55 -8.87 19.58
N ALA A 194 12.62 -10.19 19.38
CA ALA A 194 13.89 -10.92 19.41
C ALA A 194 14.80 -10.52 18.25
N ALA A 195 14.25 -10.34 17.04
CA ALA A 195 14.98 -9.84 15.88
C ALA A 195 15.61 -8.47 16.14
N GLY A 196 14.83 -7.53 16.70
CA GLY A 196 15.32 -6.20 17.05
C GLY A 196 16.44 -6.24 18.09
N ARG A 197 16.27 -7.03 19.17
CA ARG A 197 17.30 -7.22 20.21
C ARG A 197 18.60 -7.79 19.62
N LYS A 198 18.49 -8.83 18.79
CA LYS A 198 19.65 -9.46 18.13
C LYS A 198 20.39 -8.46 17.24
N ILE A 199 19.67 -7.69 16.42
CA ILE A 199 20.28 -6.67 15.55
C ILE A 199 21.00 -5.59 16.38
N LEU A 200 20.43 -5.18 17.52
CA LEU A 200 21.06 -4.18 18.39
C LEU A 200 22.30 -4.71 19.11
N GLU A 201 22.34 -6.01 19.43
CA GLU A 201 23.51 -6.68 19.99
C GLU A 201 24.64 -6.81 18.95
N GLU A 202 24.33 -7.24 17.73
CA GLU A 202 25.30 -7.41 16.64
C GLU A 202 25.78 -6.07 16.07
N HIS A 203 24.91 -5.06 16.04
CA HIS A 203 25.19 -3.75 15.46
C HIS A 203 24.77 -2.59 16.40
N PRO A 204 25.49 -2.37 17.52
CA PRO A 204 25.21 -1.28 18.44
C PRO A 204 25.23 0.08 17.75
N GLY A 205 24.24 0.93 18.05
CA GLY A 205 24.14 2.28 17.47
C GLY A 205 23.65 2.34 16.01
N THR A 206 23.22 1.22 15.41
CA THR A 206 22.66 1.23 14.06
C THR A 206 21.43 2.14 13.94
N GLY A 207 21.38 2.90 12.84
CA GLY A 207 20.21 3.71 12.45
C GLY A 207 19.07 2.89 11.84
N GLY A 208 19.26 1.57 11.69
CA GLY A 208 18.27 0.65 11.15
C GLY A 208 18.16 0.66 9.63
N SER A 209 17.38 -0.30 9.12
CA SER A 209 17.04 -0.42 7.71
C SER A 209 15.59 -0.85 7.55
N LEU A 210 15.07 -0.76 6.32
CA LEU A 210 13.73 -1.27 6.03
C LEU A 210 13.64 -2.78 6.30
N GLY A 211 14.70 -3.54 5.99
CA GLY A 211 14.75 -4.97 6.29
C GLY A 211 14.67 -5.28 7.78
N CYS A 212 15.30 -4.47 8.64
CA CYS A 212 15.15 -4.61 10.09
C CYS A 212 13.69 -4.44 10.52
N ALA A 213 13.03 -3.39 10.01
CA ALA A 213 11.65 -3.08 10.35
C ALA A 213 10.66 -4.14 9.86
N ILE A 214 10.88 -4.71 8.67
CA ILE A 214 10.12 -5.86 8.15
C ILE A 214 10.27 -7.05 9.09
N SER A 215 11.50 -7.41 9.47
CA SER A 215 11.75 -8.56 10.35
C SER A 215 11.02 -8.43 11.69
N GLU A 216 11.04 -7.25 12.31
CA GLU A 216 10.33 -7.02 13.58
C GLU A 216 8.81 -7.02 13.40
N ALA A 217 8.29 -6.40 12.34
CA ALA A 217 6.87 -6.36 12.07
C ALA A 217 6.29 -7.76 11.81
N VAL A 218 6.99 -8.59 11.03
CA VAL A 218 6.60 -9.98 10.76
C VAL A 218 6.71 -10.84 12.01
N GLU A 219 7.79 -10.70 12.81
CA GLU A 219 7.90 -11.41 14.08
C GLU A 219 6.73 -11.08 15.01
N LYS A 220 6.40 -9.79 15.14
CA LYS A 220 5.29 -9.34 15.98
C LYS A 220 3.94 -9.87 15.50
N ALA A 221 3.68 -9.84 14.19
CA ALA A 221 2.45 -10.37 13.60
C ALA A 221 2.28 -11.87 13.86
N THR A 222 3.32 -12.66 13.57
CA THR A 222 3.27 -14.13 13.68
C THR A 222 3.16 -14.63 15.12
N GLN A 223 3.55 -13.81 16.11
CA GLN A 223 3.46 -14.15 17.54
C GLN A 223 2.22 -13.57 18.24
N THR A 224 1.46 -12.69 17.57
CA THR A 224 0.28 -12.03 18.17
C THR A 224 -1.01 -12.65 17.61
N PRO A 225 -1.89 -13.23 18.45
CA PRO A 225 -3.19 -13.72 18.01
C PRO A 225 -4.00 -12.63 17.31
N ASN A 226 -4.77 -13.00 16.28
CA ASN A 226 -5.61 -12.08 15.50
C ASN A 226 -4.86 -10.86 14.92
N CYS A 227 -3.56 -11.04 14.64
CA CYS A 227 -2.70 -10.04 14.02
C CYS A 227 -2.13 -10.56 12.69
N ARG A 228 -2.00 -9.67 11.70
CA ARG A 228 -1.30 -9.98 10.45
C ARG A 228 -0.37 -8.84 10.04
N TYR A 229 0.66 -9.22 9.28
CA TYR A 229 1.56 -8.28 8.67
C TYR A 229 0.96 -7.76 7.36
N VAL A 230 1.10 -6.46 7.13
CA VAL A 230 0.58 -5.75 5.96
C VAL A 230 1.76 -5.08 5.25
N LEU A 231 1.89 -5.30 3.95
CA LEU A 231 3.01 -4.81 3.14
C LEU A 231 2.50 -3.89 2.03
N GLY A 232 3.11 -2.72 1.89
CA GLY A 232 2.63 -1.66 0.99
C GLY A 232 3.27 -1.63 -0.40
N SER A 233 4.01 -2.67 -0.79
CA SER A 233 4.78 -2.71 -2.04
C SER A 233 5.07 -4.16 -2.46
N VAL A 234 5.66 -4.31 -3.66
CA VAL A 234 6.24 -5.52 -4.26
C VAL A 234 5.32 -6.72 -4.53
N LEU A 235 4.27 -6.92 -3.75
CA LEU A 235 3.32 -8.02 -3.93
C LEU A 235 2.30 -7.72 -5.04
N ASP A 236 1.84 -8.76 -5.72
CA ASP A 236 0.94 -8.66 -6.86
C ASP A 236 -0.41 -8.03 -6.48
N HIS A 237 -0.98 -8.43 -5.33
CA HIS A 237 -2.24 -7.85 -4.86
C HIS A 237 -2.10 -6.35 -4.54
N VAL A 238 -0.90 -5.86 -4.20
CA VAL A 238 -0.65 -4.43 -4.05
C VAL A 238 -0.79 -3.74 -5.40
N LEU A 239 -0.18 -4.27 -6.47
CA LEU A 239 -0.34 -3.71 -7.81
C LEU A 239 -1.79 -3.80 -8.31
N LEU A 240 -2.47 -4.91 -8.03
CA LEU A 240 -3.91 -5.08 -8.30
C LEU A 240 -4.70 -3.91 -7.70
N HIS A 241 -4.54 -3.64 -6.40
CA HIS A 241 -5.24 -2.54 -5.73
C HIS A 241 -4.92 -1.17 -6.33
N GLN A 242 -3.69 -0.99 -6.82
CA GLN A 242 -3.24 0.26 -7.47
C GLN A 242 -3.76 0.43 -8.89
N SER A 243 -4.30 -0.61 -9.52
CA SER A 243 -4.83 -0.54 -10.90
C SER A 243 -5.96 0.49 -11.08
N ILE A 244 -6.63 0.87 -9.99
CA ILE A 244 -7.63 1.96 -9.96
C ILE A 244 -7.07 3.25 -10.56
N ILE A 245 -5.77 3.51 -10.37
CA ILE A 245 -5.06 4.69 -10.91
C ILE A 245 -5.07 4.68 -12.43
N GLY A 246 -4.70 3.54 -13.03
CA GLY A 246 -4.61 3.35 -14.47
C GLY A 246 -5.99 3.38 -15.12
N GLN A 247 -6.97 2.75 -14.49
CA GLN A 247 -8.35 2.73 -14.97
C GLN A 247 -8.97 4.14 -14.97
N GLU A 248 -8.83 4.91 -13.88
CA GLU A 248 -9.27 6.30 -13.86
C GLU A 248 -8.49 7.18 -14.85
N CYS A 249 -7.19 6.93 -15.03
CA CYS A 249 -6.39 7.66 -16.01
C CYS A 249 -6.94 7.44 -17.43
N LYS A 250 -7.27 6.19 -17.76
CA LYS A 250 -7.89 5.83 -19.03
C LYS A 250 -9.23 6.54 -19.23
N ILE A 251 -10.13 6.47 -18.25
CA ILE A 251 -11.44 7.15 -18.33
C ILE A 251 -11.27 8.66 -18.52
N ALA A 252 -10.31 9.27 -17.83
CA ALA A 252 -10.05 10.70 -17.95
C ALA A 252 -9.47 11.10 -19.32
N LEU A 253 -8.67 10.24 -19.97
CA LEU A 253 -8.13 10.48 -21.32
C LEU A 253 -9.16 10.28 -22.43
N ASP A 254 -10.15 9.39 -22.21
CA ASP A 254 -11.21 9.11 -23.18
C ASP A 254 -12.31 10.21 -23.20
N LYS A 255 -12.24 11.18 -22.28
CA LYS A 255 -13.23 12.26 -22.08
C LYS A 255 -12.86 13.55 -22.83
#